data_AF-A0A8T6LNX7-F1
#
_entry.id   AF-A0A8T6LNX7-F1
#
_cell.length_a   1.000
_cell.length_b   1.000
_cell.length_c   1.000
_cell.angle_alpha   90.00
_cell.angle_beta   90.00
_cell.angle_gamma   90.00
#
_symmetry.space_group_name_H-M   'P 1'
#
loop_
_entity.id
_entity.type
_entity.pdbx_description
1 polymer ?
#
loop_
_entity_poly.entity_id
_entity_poly.type
_entity_poly.pdbx_seq_one_letter_code
_entity_poly.pdbx_strand_id
1 'polypeptide(L)'
;MELPTETPSVANLEEVVRGRVATQTIPVTDADVNEALAALKRPCGSKSEFRYQLAAGVVLNAWIERERAAGFPQRKKFYAFKRRIGMLLRWVVENPIPGVSYWAEDLSDSRQPIVYIRVDGVDFSFHAVPGCHELLATNQYASVWSGVRLKPIAPLVLGWARHLLEVDESDDVASP
;
A
#
# COMPACT_ATOMS: atom_id res chain seq x y z
N MET A 1 13.53 28.08 12.99
CA MET A 1 12.40 27.49 12.26
C MET A 1 12.22 26.12 12.88
N GLU A 2 11.36 26.02 13.89
CA GLU A 2 11.14 24.78 14.62
C GLU A 2 10.31 23.85 13.75
N LEU A 3 10.81 22.63 13.52
CA LEU A 3 10.03 21.58 12.87
C LEU A 3 8.89 21.22 13.83
N PRO A 4 7.64 21.13 13.37
CA PRO A 4 6.54 20.63 14.20
C PRO A 4 6.90 19.23 14.70
N THR A 5 7.06 19.09 16.01
CA THR A 5 7.41 17.83 16.70
C THR A 5 6.20 16.93 16.97
N GLU A 6 4.98 17.42 16.73
CA GLU A 6 3.78 16.63 16.94
C GLU A 6 3.56 15.69 15.76
N THR A 7 3.63 14.38 16.04
CA THR A 7 3.13 13.37 15.12
C THR A 7 1.65 13.67 14.87
N PRO A 8 1.22 13.90 13.61
CA PRO A 8 -0.17 14.22 13.32
C PRO A 8 -1.09 13.14 13.90
N SER A 9 -2.21 13.57 14.49
CA SER A 9 -3.18 12.64 15.05
C SER A 9 -3.70 11.67 13.99
N VAL A 10 -4.11 10.48 14.43
CA VAL A 10 -4.59 9.39 13.55
C VAL A 10 -5.79 9.84 12.72
N ALA A 11 -6.71 10.57 13.34
CA ALA A 11 -7.87 11.14 12.67
C ALA A 11 -7.42 12.08 11.53
N ASN A 12 -6.40 12.91 11.77
CA ASN A 12 -5.85 13.78 10.72
C ASN A 12 -5.17 12.99 9.61
N LEU A 13 -4.47 11.90 9.93
CA LEU A 13 -3.86 11.02 8.94
C LEU A 13 -4.91 10.31 8.09
N GLU A 14 -5.97 9.80 8.70
CA GLU A 14 -7.05 9.12 7.98
C GLU A 14 -7.77 10.07 7.01
N GLU A 15 -8.06 11.30 7.43
CA GLU A 15 -8.68 12.31 6.56
C GLU A 15 -7.80 12.64 5.34
N VAL A 16 -6.48 12.68 5.51
CA VAL A 16 -5.53 12.87 4.40
C VAL A 16 -5.48 11.64 3.48
N VAL A 17 -5.34 10.43 4.03
CA VAL A 17 -5.22 9.19 3.23
C VAL A 17 -6.51 8.90 2.46
N ARG A 18 -7.68 9.26 3.01
CA ARG A 18 -8.98 9.18 2.32
C ARG A 18 -9.23 10.32 1.33
N GLY A 19 -8.40 11.36 1.33
CA GLY A 19 -8.54 12.50 0.42
C GLY A 19 -9.56 13.55 0.79
N ARG A 20 -9.97 13.56 2.05
CA ARG A 20 -10.86 14.60 2.59
C ARG A 20 -10.08 15.88 2.87
N VAL A 21 -8.77 15.76 3.12
CA VAL A 21 -7.86 16.88 3.32
C VAL A 21 -6.72 16.83 2.31
N ALA A 22 -6.52 17.93 1.59
CA ALA A 22 -5.38 18.07 0.70
C ALA A 22 -4.09 18.23 1.52
N THR A 23 -3.01 17.61 1.07
CA THR A 23 -1.68 17.77 1.65
C THR A 23 -0.64 17.93 0.56
N GLN A 24 0.52 18.47 0.93
CA GLN A 24 1.66 18.58 0.04
C GLN A 24 2.37 17.23 -0.11
N THR A 25 3.15 17.10 -1.17
CA THR A 25 4.02 15.96 -1.39
C THR A 25 5.04 15.85 -0.26
N ILE A 26 5.17 14.66 0.33
CA ILE A 26 6.15 14.37 1.37
C ILE A 26 7.30 13.53 0.78
N PRO A 27 8.56 13.96 0.92
CA PRO A 27 9.68 13.21 0.39
C PRO A 27 9.86 11.90 1.16
N VAL A 28 10.09 10.81 0.41
CA VAL A 28 10.46 9.52 0.99
C VAL A 28 11.90 9.56 1.47
N THR A 29 12.10 9.26 2.76
CA THR A 29 13.41 9.17 3.43
C THR A 29 13.95 7.74 3.39
N ASP A 30 15.24 7.58 3.70
CA ASP A 30 15.85 6.25 3.81
C ASP A 30 15.27 5.43 4.98
N ALA A 31 14.81 6.09 6.04
CA ALA A 31 14.12 5.44 7.15
C ALA A 31 12.82 4.79 6.68
N ASP A 32 12.00 5.52 5.90
CA ASP A 32 10.76 4.99 5.32
C ASP A 32 11.03 3.79 4.41
N VAL A 33 12.10 3.84 3.61
CA VAL A 33 12.49 2.74 2.71
C VAL A 33 12.89 1.50 3.50
N ASN A 34 13.70 1.68 4.55
CA ASN A 34 14.15 0.57 5.39
C ASN A 34 12.98 -0.07 6.15
N GLU A 35 12.07 0.74 6.69
CA GLU A 35 10.83 0.29 7.32
C GLU A 35 9.97 -0.49 6.32
N ALA A 36 9.74 0.06 5.13
CA ALA A 36 8.95 -0.60 4.09
C ALA A 36 9.56 -1.94 3.65
N LEU A 37 10.88 -2.02 3.50
CA LEU A 37 11.58 -3.27 3.20
C LEU A 37 11.46 -4.30 4.33
N ALA A 38 11.48 -3.87 5.58
CA ALA A 38 11.29 -4.73 6.74
C ALA A 38 9.84 -5.24 6.82
N ALA A 39 8.86 -4.35 6.65
CA ALA A 39 7.44 -4.67 6.65
C ALA A 39 7.10 -5.75 5.61
N LEU A 40 7.59 -5.61 4.37
CA LEU A 40 7.34 -6.57 3.30
C LEU A 40 7.98 -7.95 3.52
N LYS A 41 8.91 -8.11 4.46
CA LYS A 41 9.50 -9.40 4.82
C LYS A 41 8.72 -10.14 5.91
N ARG A 42 7.85 -9.44 6.66
CA ARG A 42 7.02 -10.04 7.71
C ARG A 42 5.98 -10.99 7.09
N PRO A 43 5.54 -12.04 7.80
CA PRO A 43 4.32 -12.76 7.43
C PRO A 43 3.11 -11.79 7.41
N CYS A 44 2.04 -12.19 6.73
CA CYS A 44 0.79 -11.46 6.72
C CYS A 44 -0.30 -12.42 7.23
N GLY A 45 -0.84 -12.14 8.40
CA GLY A 45 -1.86 -12.93 9.07
C GLY A 45 -3.14 -12.14 9.38
N SER A 46 -3.11 -10.82 9.32
CA SER A 46 -4.27 -9.97 9.64
C SER A 46 -4.55 -8.89 8.59
N LYS A 47 -5.73 -8.27 8.67
CA LYS A 47 -6.12 -7.13 7.83
C LYS A 47 -5.17 -5.94 8.01
N SER A 48 -4.75 -5.66 9.24
CA SER A 48 -3.89 -4.53 9.54
C SER A 48 -2.45 -4.77 9.09
N GLU A 49 -1.93 -5.99 9.21
CA GLU A 49 -0.65 -6.35 8.60
C GLU A 49 -0.69 -6.26 7.08
N PHE A 50 -1.80 -6.67 6.45
CA PHE A 50 -2.01 -6.53 5.02
C PHE A 50 -1.99 -5.07 4.60
N ARG A 51 -2.78 -4.22 5.26
CA ARG A 51 -2.83 -2.76 5.04
C ARG A 51 -1.44 -2.13 5.16
N TYR A 52 -0.72 -2.46 6.23
CA TYR A 52 0.63 -1.96 6.49
C TYR A 52 1.62 -2.39 5.40
N GLN A 53 1.57 -3.64 4.95
CA GLN A 53 2.42 -4.13 3.86
C GLN A 53 2.07 -3.50 2.50
N LEU A 54 0.79 -3.19 2.23
CA LEU A 54 0.42 -2.42 1.03
C LEU A 54 0.96 -0.98 1.11
N ALA A 55 0.86 -0.32 2.27
CA ALA A 55 1.42 1.01 2.51
C ALA A 55 2.94 1.03 2.30
N ALA A 56 3.65 0.03 2.81
CA ALA A 56 5.07 -0.19 2.52
C ALA A 56 5.35 -0.34 1.00
N GLY A 57 4.47 -1.06 0.29
CA GLY A 57 4.50 -1.14 -1.17
C GLY A 57 4.40 0.22 -1.87
N VAL A 58 3.57 1.14 -1.36
CA VAL A 58 3.43 2.51 -1.89
C VAL A 58 4.74 3.29 -1.72
N VAL A 59 5.38 3.20 -0.55
CA VAL A 59 6.68 3.84 -0.26
C VAL A 59 7.75 3.37 -1.22
N LEU A 60 7.90 2.06 -1.41
CA LEU A 60 8.89 1.52 -2.35
C LEU A 60 8.60 1.92 -3.80
N ASN A 61 7.32 2.01 -4.17
CA ASN A 61 6.94 2.44 -5.51
C ASN A 61 7.30 3.90 -5.76
N ALA A 62 7.06 4.78 -4.78
CA ALA A 62 7.45 6.20 -4.84
C ALA A 62 8.98 6.37 -4.86
N TRP A 63 9.71 5.64 -4.01
CA TRP A 63 11.17 5.66 -3.99
C TRP A 63 11.77 5.20 -5.32
N ILE A 64 11.31 4.06 -5.87
CA ILE A 64 11.84 3.54 -7.15
C ILE A 64 11.56 4.48 -8.33
N GLU A 65 10.43 5.16 -8.34
CA GLU A 65 10.12 6.16 -9.38
C GLU A 65 11.12 7.32 -9.36
N ARG A 66 11.47 7.81 -8.16
CA ARG A 66 12.54 8.81 -7.98
C ARG A 66 13.90 8.30 -8.44
N GLU A 67 14.26 7.08 -8.04
CA GLU A 67 15.53 6.45 -8.43
C GLU A 67 15.63 6.25 -9.95
N ARG A 68 14.52 5.89 -10.62
CA ARG A 68 14.48 5.76 -12.08
C ARG A 68 14.67 7.11 -12.77
N ALA A 69 14.03 8.16 -12.27
CA ALA A 69 14.21 9.51 -12.80
C ALA A 69 15.66 10.00 -12.68
N ALA A 70 16.37 9.56 -11.63
CA ALA A 70 17.80 9.81 -11.44
C ALA A 70 18.73 8.90 -12.29
N GLY A 71 18.18 8.06 -13.17
CA GLY A 71 18.96 7.19 -14.06
C GLY A 71 19.40 5.85 -13.44
N PHE A 72 18.88 5.48 -12.27
CA PHE A 72 19.38 4.34 -11.51
C PHE A 72 18.75 2.98 -11.93
N PRO A 73 19.54 1.91 -12.14
CA PRO A 73 19.08 0.66 -12.75
C PRO A 73 18.62 -0.44 -11.75
N GLN A 74 18.11 -0.10 -10.55
CA GLN A 74 17.73 -1.07 -9.49
C GLN A 74 16.51 -1.96 -9.80
N ARG A 75 16.40 -2.47 -11.03
CA ARG A 75 15.36 -3.38 -11.57
C ARG A 75 15.15 -4.62 -10.69
N LYS A 76 16.22 -5.16 -10.09
CA LYS A 76 16.12 -6.36 -9.22
C LYS A 76 15.27 -6.11 -7.97
N LYS A 77 15.47 -4.98 -7.28
CA LYS A 77 14.67 -4.61 -6.09
C LYS A 77 13.21 -4.33 -6.46
N PHE A 78 12.99 -3.70 -7.63
CA PHE A 78 11.66 -3.48 -8.19
C PHE A 78 10.88 -4.80 -8.35
N TYR A 79 11.53 -5.80 -8.93
CA TYR A 79 10.88 -7.09 -9.17
C TYR A 79 10.60 -7.86 -7.88
N ALA A 80 11.48 -7.78 -6.88
CA ALA A 80 11.30 -8.42 -5.59
C ALA A 80 10.06 -7.90 -4.84
N PHE A 81 9.88 -6.57 -4.76
CA PHE A 81 8.69 -6.03 -4.06
C PHE A 81 7.41 -6.35 -4.82
N LYS A 82 7.40 -6.26 -6.17
CA LYS A 82 6.21 -6.60 -6.98
C LYS A 82 5.79 -8.05 -6.80
N ARG A 83 6.75 -8.98 -6.72
CA ARG A 83 6.46 -10.37 -6.35
C ARG A 83 5.80 -10.48 -4.98
N ARG A 84 6.28 -9.72 -4.00
CA ARG A 84 5.66 -9.69 -2.66
C ARG A 84 4.22 -9.18 -2.70
N ILE A 85 3.93 -8.12 -3.46
CA ILE A 85 2.55 -7.65 -3.66
C ILE A 85 1.67 -8.75 -4.29
N GLY A 86 2.20 -9.50 -5.26
CA GLY A 86 1.48 -10.64 -5.85
C GLY A 86 1.17 -11.75 -4.83
N MET A 87 2.11 -12.03 -3.92
CA MET A 87 1.88 -12.99 -2.82
C MET A 87 0.80 -12.49 -1.85
N LEU A 88 0.81 -11.20 -1.51
CA LEU A 88 -0.22 -10.58 -0.66
C LEU A 88 -1.59 -10.65 -1.32
N LEU A 89 -1.68 -10.35 -2.62
CA LEU A 89 -2.92 -10.47 -3.38
C LEU A 89 -3.45 -11.91 -3.37
N ARG A 90 -2.57 -12.90 -3.60
CA ARG A 90 -2.97 -14.31 -3.52
C ARG A 90 -3.50 -14.66 -2.14
N TRP A 91 -2.81 -14.23 -1.09
CA TRP A 91 -3.23 -14.50 0.29
C TRP A 91 -4.63 -13.96 0.59
N VAL A 92 -4.98 -12.74 0.17
CA VAL A 92 -6.33 -12.18 0.41
C VAL A 92 -7.43 -12.80 -0.46
N VAL A 93 -7.06 -13.33 -1.64
CA VAL A 93 -7.97 -14.14 -2.47
C VAL A 93 -8.29 -15.46 -1.78
N GLU A 94 -7.29 -16.11 -1.20
CA GLU A 94 -7.41 -17.39 -0.49
C GLU A 94 -8.04 -17.24 0.91
N ASN A 95 -7.94 -16.06 1.51
CA ASN A 95 -8.44 -15.74 2.84
C ASN A 95 -9.30 -14.47 2.77
N PRO A 96 -10.58 -14.53 2.37
CA PRO A 96 -11.42 -13.35 2.24
C PRO A 96 -11.53 -12.57 3.55
N ILE A 97 -11.16 -11.28 3.50
CA ILE A 97 -11.12 -10.41 4.68
C ILE A 97 -12.25 -9.38 4.62
N PRO A 98 -13.09 -9.25 5.66
CA PRO A 98 -14.09 -8.19 5.73
C PRO A 98 -13.48 -6.78 5.56
N GLY A 99 -14.04 -6.00 4.63
CA GLY A 99 -13.58 -4.65 4.34
C GLY A 99 -12.41 -4.58 3.34
N VAL A 100 -11.99 -5.72 2.76
CA VAL A 100 -11.04 -5.75 1.65
C VAL A 100 -11.74 -6.12 0.34
N SER A 101 -11.52 -5.33 -0.70
CA SER A 101 -11.93 -5.67 -2.07
C SER A 101 -10.76 -5.47 -3.04
N TYR A 102 -10.78 -6.16 -4.17
CA TYR A 102 -9.71 -6.11 -5.16
C TYR A 102 -10.27 -6.26 -6.58
N TRP A 103 -9.64 -5.60 -7.54
CA TRP A 103 -10.00 -5.64 -8.96
C TRP A 103 -8.79 -5.30 -9.84
N ALA A 104 -8.88 -5.51 -11.14
CA ALA A 104 -7.89 -5.05 -12.12
C ALA A 104 -8.55 -4.29 -13.26
N GLU A 105 -7.75 -3.48 -13.96
CA GLU A 105 -8.15 -2.92 -15.25
C GLU A 105 -8.42 -4.02 -16.26
N ASP A 106 -9.38 -3.76 -17.16
CA ASP A 106 -9.68 -4.64 -18.27
C ASP A 106 -8.42 -4.84 -19.13
N LEU A 107 -8.19 -6.09 -19.50
CA LEU A 107 -7.03 -6.56 -20.24
C LEU A 107 -7.12 -6.27 -21.73
N SER A 108 -8.24 -5.72 -22.20
CA SER A 108 -8.47 -5.39 -23.60
C SER A 108 -7.39 -4.46 -24.18
N ASP A 109 -6.77 -3.59 -23.37
CA ASP A 109 -5.87 -2.54 -23.85
C ASP A 109 -4.44 -2.53 -23.26
N SER A 110 -4.12 -3.35 -22.24
CA SER A 110 -2.81 -3.30 -21.57
C SER A 110 -2.16 -4.67 -21.37
N ARG A 111 -0.88 -4.78 -21.76
CA ARG A 111 -0.02 -5.94 -21.43
C ARG A 111 0.33 -6.04 -19.95
N GLN A 112 0.01 -5.02 -19.14
CA GLN A 112 0.31 -4.95 -17.71
C GLN A 112 -0.84 -4.23 -16.97
N PRO A 113 -1.85 -4.94 -16.46
CA PRO A 113 -2.97 -4.34 -15.76
C PRO A 113 -2.51 -3.63 -14.49
N ILE A 114 -3.26 -2.60 -14.11
CA ILE A 114 -3.21 -2.06 -12.77
C ILE A 114 -4.09 -2.95 -11.89
N VAL A 115 -3.50 -3.47 -10.82
CA VAL A 115 -4.24 -4.09 -9.73
C VAL A 115 -4.62 -3.01 -8.74
N TYR A 116 -5.87 -3.03 -8.33
CA TYR A 116 -6.41 -2.19 -7.28
C TYR A 116 -6.83 -3.07 -6.10
N ILE A 117 -6.51 -2.61 -4.90
CA ILE A 117 -6.88 -3.25 -3.64
C ILE A 117 -7.41 -2.15 -2.74
N ARG A 118 -8.66 -2.26 -2.31
CA ARG A 118 -9.29 -1.36 -1.35
C ARG A 118 -9.28 -2.02 0.01
N VAL A 119 -8.79 -1.30 1.02
CA VAL A 119 -8.85 -1.72 2.42
C VAL A 119 -9.52 -0.60 3.22
N ASP A 120 -10.68 -0.90 3.80
CA ASP A 120 -11.48 0.03 4.61
C ASP A 120 -11.72 1.39 3.92
N GLY A 121 -11.89 1.38 2.59
CA GLY A 121 -12.16 2.56 1.77
C GLY A 121 -10.92 3.33 1.28
N VAL A 122 -9.70 2.80 1.47
CA VAL A 122 -8.46 3.34 0.90
C VAL A 122 -8.00 2.49 -0.28
N ASP A 123 -7.81 3.11 -1.43
CA ASP A 123 -7.43 2.44 -2.69
C ASP A 123 -5.91 2.40 -2.90
N PHE A 124 -5.34 1.21 -2.82
CA PHE A 124 -3.97 0.92 -3.21
C PHE A 124 -3.93 0.45 -4.65
N SER A 125 -2.99 0.97 -5.45
CA SER A 125 -2.83 0.58 -6.84
C SER A 125 -1.39 0.21 -7.20
N PHE A 126 -1.25 -0.89 -7.95
CA PHE A 126 0.04 -1.43 -8.34
C PHE A 126 0.01 -1.91 -9.80
N HIS A 127 0.85 -1.29 -10.62
CA HIS A 127 1.11 -1.75 -11.99
C HIS A 127 1.98 -3.00 -12.00
N ALA A 128 1.82 -3.84 -13.03
CA ALA A 128 2.75 -4.93 -13.35
C ALA A 128 3.03 -5.90 -12.19
N VAL A 129 1.97 -6.28 -11.46
CA VAL A 129 2.05 -7.29 -10.39
C VAL A 129 2.10 -8.69 -11.02
N PRO A 130 3.16 -9.48 -10.79
CA PRO A 130 3.26 -10.83 -11.35
C PRO A 130 2.11 -11.73 -10.89
N GLY A 131 1.52 -12.50 -11.81
CA GLY A 131 0.48 -13.49 -11.52
C GLY A 131 -0.91 -12.90 -11.22
N CYS A 132 -1.11 -11.58 -11.32
CA CYS A 132 -2.40 -10.97 -11.01
C CYS A 132 -3.52 -11.34 -11.99
N HIS A 133 -3.20 -11.60 -13.26
CA HIS A 133 -4.19 -11.96 -14.28
C HIS A 133 -4.97 -13.23 -13.93
N GLU A 134 -4.26 -14.28 -13.48
CA GLU A 134 -4.85 -15.56 -13.08
C GLU A 134 -5.76 -15.39 -11.85
N LEU A 135 -5.38 -14.47 -10.95
CA LEU A 135 -6.10 -14.22 -9.69
C LEU A 135 -7.36 -13.37 -9.88
N LEU A 136 -7.41 -12.53 -10.92
CA LEU A 136 -8.45 -11.51 -11.12
C LEU A 136 -9.42 -11.84 -12.25
N ALA A 137 -9.18 -12.88 -13.03
CA ALA A 137 -10.10 -13.38 -14.06
C ALA A 137 -11.50 -13.73 -13.53
N THR A 138 -11.64 -13.92 -12.22
CA THR A 138 -12.88 -14.30 -11.52
C THR A 138 -13.64 -13.13 -10.89
N ASN A 139 -13.04 -11.93 -10.77
CA ASN A 139 -13.63 -10.77 -10.09
C ASN A 139 -13.54 -9.52 -10.99
N GLN A 140 -14.42 -9.45 -11.98
CA GLN A 140 -14.51 -8.35 -12.95
C GLN A 140 -15.38 -7.18 -12.49
N TYR A 141 -15.45 -6.91 -11.18
CA TYR A 141 -16.14 -5.71 -10.73
C TYR A 141 -15.26 -4.51 -11.08
N ALA A 142 -15.57 -3.89 -12.22
CA ALA A 142 -15.05 -2.61 -12.65
C ALA A 142 -15.49 -1.55 -11.63
N SER A 143 -14.76 -1.44 -10.53
CA SER A 143 -14.89 -0.31 -9.62
C SER A 143 -14.11 0.84 -10.22
N VAL A 144 -14.78 1.98 -10.38
CA VAL A 144 -14.10 3.24 -10.74
C VAL A 144 -13.19 3.59 -9.57
N TRP A 145 -11.88 3.67 -9.81
CA TRP A 145 -10.93 4.17 -8.83
C TRP A 145 -11.42 5.53 -8.30
N SER A 146 -11.61 5.62 -6.99
CA SER A 146 -12.26 6.78 -6.37
C SER A 146 -11.42 7.32 -5.20
N GLY A 147 -10.10 7.18 -5.30
CA GLY A 147 -9.17 7.49 -4.21
C GLY A 147 -8.26 8.69 -4.48
N VAL A 148 -7.31 8.90 -3.57
CA VAL A 148 -6.20 9.85 -3.76
C VAL A 148 -5.00 9.11 -4.29
N ARG A 149 -4.17 9.81 -5.08
CA ARG A 149 -2.85 9.28 -5.41
C ARG A 149 -2.02 9.18 -4.13
N LEU A 150 -1.71 7.96 -3.72
CA LEU A 150 -0.99 7.71 -2.47
C LEU A 150 0.53 7.98 -2.55
N LYS A 151 1.14 7.90 -3.75
CA LYS A 151 2.61 8.07 -3.90
C LYS A 151 3.14 9.42 -3.38
N PRO A 152 2.51 10.58 -3.69
CA PRO A 152 2.95 11.86 -3.14
C PRO A 152 2.94 11.93 -1.61
N ILE A 153 2.15 11.08 -0.95
CA ILE A 153 1.96 11.08 0.50
C ILE A 153 2.39 9.76 1.13
N ALA A 154 3.27 9.00 0.45
CA ALA A 154 3.60 7.64 0.84
C ALA A 154 4.09 7.50 2.30
N PRO A 155 4.91 8.41 2.86
CA PRO A 155 5.28 8.35 4.28
C PRO A 155 4.09 8.49 5.23
N LEU A 156 3.10 9.34 4.91
CA LEU A 156 1.88 9.46 5.73
C LEU A 156 1.04 8.19 5.69
N VAL A 157 0.93 7.57 4.51
CA VAL A 157 0.19 6.32 4.33
C VAL A 157 0.84 5.20 5.14
N LEU A 158 2.19 5.15 5.17
CA LEU A 158 2.93 4.21 6.00
C LEU A 158 2.70 4.45 7.50
N GLY A 159 2.84 5.71 7.96
CA GLY A 159 2.59 6.08 9.35
C GLY A 159 1.17 5.80 9.82
N TRP A 160 0.17 6.10 8.98
CA TRP A 160 -1.23 5.76 9.23
C TRP A 160 -1.43 4.26 9.39
N ALA A 161 -0.92 3.45 8.45
CA ALA A 161 -1.10 2.01 8.50
C ALA A 161 -0.35 1.35 9.66
N ARG A 162 0.83 1.87 10.04
CA ARG A 162 1.58 1.45 11.23
C ARG A 162 0.78 1.70 12.50
N HIS A 163 0.21 2.90 12.66
CA HIS A 163 -0.56 3.22 13.84
C HIS A 163 -1.77 2.27 14.01
N LEU A 164 -2.50 1.99 12.91
CA LEU A 164 -3.61 1.04 12.97
C LEU A 164 -3.17 -0.39 13.30
N LEU A 165 -1.96 -0.79 12.88
CA LEU A 165 -1.38 -2.08 13.27
C LEU A 165 -1.07 -2.14 14.77
N GLU A 166 -0.48 -1.08 15.33
CA GLU A 166 -0.13 -1.00 16.75
C GLU A 166 -1.36 -1.01 17.67
N VAL A 167 -2.47 -0.37 17.23
CA VAL A 167 -3.75 -0.39 17.96
C VAL A 167 -4.33 -1.80 18.00
N ASP A 168 -4.41 -2.48 16.85
CA ASP A 168 -4.92 -3.86 16.77
C ASP A 168 -4.05 -4.81 17.62
N GLU A 169 -2.72 -4.69 17.56
CA GLU A 169 -1.80 -5.50 18.38
C GLU A 169 -1.97 -5.23 19.89
N SER A 170 -2.43 -4.03 20.28
CA SER A 170 -2.68 -3.69 21.68
C SER A 170 -3.99 -4.25 22.21
N ASP A 171 -5.03 -4.29 21.37
CA ASP A 171 -6.34 -4.84 21.72
C ASP A 171 -6.32 -6.38 21.86
N ASP A 172 -5.49 -7.06 21.07
CA ASP A 172 -5.27 -8.51 21.15
C ASP A 172 -4.61 -8.95 22.47
N VAL A 173 -3.78 -8.08 23.08
CA VAL A 173 -3.12 -8.37 24.37
C VAL A 173 -4.05 -8.11 25.57
N ALA A 174 -5.11 -7.30 25.38
CA ALA A 174 -6.05 -6.92 26.43
C ALA A 174 -7.24 -7.89 26.60
N SER A 175 -7.36 -8.92 25.76
CA SER A 175 -8.42 -9.92 25.80
C SER A 175 -7.94 -11.22 26.49
N PRO A 176 -8.31 -11.49 27.76
CA PRO A 176 -7.95 -12.72 28.47
C PRO A 176 -8.73 -13.96 28.01
#